data_AF-A0A0R3T2U9-F1
#
_entry.id   AF-A0A0R3T2U9-F1
#
_cell.length_a   1.000
_cell.length_b   1.000
_cell.length_c   1.000
_cell.angle_alpha   90.00
_cell.angle_beta   90.00
_cell.angle_gamma   90.00
#
_symmetry.space_group_name_H-M   'P 1'
#
loop_
_entity.id
_entity.type
_entity.pdbx_description
1 polymer ?
#
loop_
_entity_poly.entity_id
_entity_poly.type
_entity_poly.pdbx_seq_one_letter_code
_entity_poly.pdbx_strand_id
1 'polypeptide(L)'
;MPLLGTPNGFFAEQLDFIAAALVILVVLTTCFGMQKSAWLNLVLTAVNVGVLTLLSIFMLVYANPDFLLSPLPANITWQPQLSRVDLTTFLPYGMAGLIAGTATCFNAFIGFDMMSMCAEEVKDPGKSIPRANIISVGIVTLLLSTSTLALLMYVPWYMLDVGAPFLVAMETGPGDSVSRSVLFYFVGVGCLIGMFSNLLTSSLGAPRILYAMGQDGLVFSIFSKVVEPFKTPLMASIPVAGIAALLTLIFNISSLAEFMCLGTLIAYSMCSLGVIILRYSPAPEKLIGAAKIPQPYEYIEVDEEKAELERKLSGEIVVSLF
;
A
#
# COMPACT_ATOMS: atom_id res chain seq x y z
N MET A 1 -19.12 -3.94 28.71
CA MET A 1 -18.08 -4.72 29.41
C MET A 1 -17.13 -5.20 28.31
N PRO A 2 -15.83 -4.90 28.36
CA PRO A 2 -14.90 -5.40 27.34
C PRO A 2 -14.92 -6.93 27.36
N LEU A 3 -15.07 -7.54 26.19
CA LEU A 3 -15.26 -8.98 26.04
C LEU A 3 -13.93 -9.75 25.92
N LEU A 4 -12.84 -9.08 25.48
CA LEU A 4 -11.54 -9.71 25.24
C LEU A 4 -10.34 -9.01 25.89
N GLY A 5 -10.25 -7.67 25.85
CA GLY A 5 -9.03 -6.95 26.22
C GLY A 5 -9.25 -5.71 27.10
N THR A 6 -8.17 -5.25 27.74
CA THR A 6 -8.11 -3.92 28.39
C THR A 6 -7.98 -2.81 27.35
N PRO A 7 -8.38 -1.56 27.65
CA PRO A 7 -8.12 -0.44 26.76
C PRO A 7 -6.62 -0.29 26.47
N ASN A 8 -6.27 -0.07 25.20
CA ASN A 8 -4.90 -0.11 24.65
C ASN A 8 -4.15 -1.44 24.85
N GLY A 9 -4.89 -2.53 25.07
CA GLY A 9 -4.35 -3.88 25.11
C GLY A 9 -4.06 -4.42 23.71
N PHE A 10 -3.38 -5.57 23.70
CA PHE A 10 -3.03 -6.33 22.49
C PHE A 10 -4.27 -6.87 21.74
N PHE A 11 -5.31 -7.24 22.50
CA PHE A 11 -6.59 -7.68 21.96
C PHE A 11 -7.59 -6.52 21.87
N ALA A 12 -8.54 -6.63 20.94
CA ALA A 12 -9.62 -5.67 20.80
C ALA A 12 -10.47 -5.61 22.09
N GLU A 13 -10.92 -4.41 22.46
CA GLU A 13 -11.80 -4.21 23.62
C GLU A 13 -13.15 -4.93 23.42
N GLN A 14 -13.63 -4.96 22.18
CA GLN A 14 -14.84 -5.63 21.72
C GLN A 14 -14.59 -6.28 20.37
N LEU A 15 -15.29 -7.38 20.09
CA LEU A 15 -15.25 -8.03 18.78
C LEU A 15 -15.92 -7.11 17.74
N ASP A 16 -15.13 -6.60 16.79
CA ASP A 16 -15.63 -5.70 15.74
C ASP A 16 -16.21 -6.48 14.56
N PHE A 17 -17.45 -6.93 14.73
CA PHE A 17 -18.19 -7.64 13.67
C PHE A 17 -18.48 -6.77 12.45
N ILE A 18 -18.56 -5.44 12.63
CA ILE A 18 -18.86 -4.51 11.55
C ILE A 18 -17.64 -4.40 10.63
N ALA A 19 -16.46 -4.20 11.20
CA ALA A 19 -15.22 -4.15 10.44
C ALA A 19 -14.95 -5.48 9.74
N ALA A 20 -15.15 -6.62 10.42
CA ALA A 20 -14.99 -7.94 9.80
C ALA A 20 -15.95 -8.15 8.61
N ALA A 21 -17.22 -7.77 8.75
CA ALA A 21 -18.20 -7.86 7.66
C ALA A 21 -17.83 -6.93 6.49
N LEU A 22 -17.33 -5.73 6.77
CA LEU A 22 -16.91 -4.77 5.76
C LEU A 22 -15.72 -5.29 4.95
N VAL A 23 -14.70 -5.87 5.62
CA VAL A 23 -13.55 -6.50 4.94
C VAL A 23 -14.02 -7.59 3.97
N ILE A 24 -14.91 -8.48 4.42
CA ILE A 24 -15.45 -9.56 3.58
C ILE A 24 -16.20 -8.97 2.38
N LEU A 25 -17.06 -7.97 2.61
CA LEU A 25 -17.82 -7.32 1.55
C LEU A 25 -16.90 -6.69 0.51
N VAL A 26 -15.85 -5.99 0.93
CA VAL A 26 -14.92 -5.33 0.02
C VAL A 26 -14.10 -6.34 -0.79
N VAL A 27 -13.62 -7.42 -0.18
CA VAL A 27 -12.92 -8.46 -0.94
C VAL A 27 -13.86 -9.15 -1.94
N LEU A 28 -15.10 -9.45 -1.54
CA LEU A 28 -16.09 -10.04 -2.45
C LEU A 28 -16.41 -9.12 -3.63
N THR A 29 -16.67 -7.84 -3.38
CA THR A 29 -16.95 -6.87 -4.45
C THR A 29 -15.77 -6.69 -5.40
N THR A 30 -14.54 -6.71 -4.89
CA THR A 30 -13.32 -6.65 -5.70
C THR A 30 -13.19 -7.87 -6.64
N CYS A 31 -13.66 -9.05 -6.20
CA CYS A 31 -13.65 -10.25 -7.04
C CYS A 31 -14.58 -10.17 -8.27
N PHE A 32 -15.60 -9.31 -8.24
CA PHE A 32 -16.60 -9.19 -9.32
C PHE A 32 -16.32 -8.08 -10.34
N GLY A 33 -15.33 -7.19 -10.13
CA GLY A 33 -15.25 -5.95 -10.92
C GLY A 33 -13.86 -5.33 -11.04
N MET A 34 -12.93 -5.96 -11.76
CA MET A 34 -11.57 -5.39 -11.94
C MET A 34 -11.40 -4.51 -13.19
N GLN A 35 -12.32 -4.53 -14.17
CA GLN A 35 -12.05 -3.93 -15.50
C GLN A 35 -11.91 -2.39 -15.52
N LYS A 36 -12.46 -1.66 -14.54
CA LYS A 36 -12.33 -0.18 -14.44
C LYS A 36 -11.55 0.28 -13.19
N SER A 37 -10.92 -0.64 -12.47
CA SER A 37 -10.37 -0.35 -11.13
C SER A 37 -9.22 0.66 -11.14
N ALA A 38 -8.37 0.67 -12.18
CA ALA A 38 -7.19 1.55 -12.22
C ALA A 38 -7.58 3.04 -12.30
N TRP A 39 -8.55 3.39 -13.15
CA TRP A 39 -9.03 4.77 -13.27
C TRP A 39 -9.74 5.23 -11.99
N LEU A 40 -10.55 4.36 -11.39
CA LEU A 40 -11.23 4.64 -10.13
C LEU A 40 -10.22 4.91 -9.01
N ASN A 41 -9.21 4.05 -8.83
CA ASN A 41 -8.16 4.26 -7.82
C ASN A 41 -7.37 5.56 -8.05
N LEU A 42 -7.12 5.94 -9.31
CA LEU A 42 -6.48 7.21 -9.63
C LEU A 42 -7.33 8.41 -9.19
N VAL A 43 -8.64 8.39 -9.45
CA VAL A 43 -9.56 9.46 -9.02
C VAL A 43 -9.63 9.53 -7.50
N LEU A 44 -9.80 8.39 -6.81
CA LEU A 44 -9.86 8.37 -5.34
C LEU A 44 -8.57 8.88 -4.71
N THR A 45 -7.41 8.49 -5.27
CA THR A 45 -6.11 8.96 -4.79
C THR A 45 -5.93 10.47 -5.03
N ALA A 46 -6.33 10.97 -6.20
CA ALA A 46 -6.27 12.40 -6.52
C ALA A 46 -7.14 13.22 -5.56
N VAL A 47 -8.35 12.74 -5.24
CA VAL A 47 -9.22 13.37 -4.24
C VAL A 47 -8.55 13.35 -2.87
N ASN A 48 -7.98 12.22 -2.45
CA ASN A 48 -7.33 12.11 -1.14
C ASN A 48 -6.12 13.05 -0.99
N VAL A 49 -5.27 13.13 -2.03
CA VAL A 49 -4.15 14.09 -2.08
C VAL A 49 -4.68 15.53 -2.07
N GLY A 50 -5.76 15.83 -2.79
CA GLY A 50 -6.42 17.13 -2.77
C GLY A 50 -6.94 17.52 -1.39
N VAL A 51 -7.60 16.61 -0.69
CA VAL A 51 -8.10 16.83 0.68
C VAL A 51 -6.94 17.10 1.63
N LEU A 52 -5.89 16.27 1.60
CA LEU A 52 -4.74 16.42 2.49
C LEU A 52 -3.97 17.73 2.23
N THR A 53 -3.82 18.12 0.97
CA THR A 53 -3.15 19.38 0.60
C THR A 53 -3.95 20.61 1.03
N LEU A 54 -5.26 20.64 0.75
CA LEU A 54 -6.14 21.73 1.18
C LEU A 54 -6.15 21.88 2.70
N LEU A 55 -6.25 20.76 3.42
CA LEU A 55 -6.18 20.73 4.87
C LEU A 55 -4.83 21.26 5.39
N SER A 56 -3.73 20.83 4.79
CA SER A 56 -2.38 21.28 5.17
C SER A 56 -2.22 22.80 4.96
N ILE A 57 -2.74 23.33 3.85
CA ILE A 57 -2.73 24.78 3.58
C ILE A 57 -3.55 25.51 4.64
N PHE A 58 -4.75 25.04 4.96
CA PHE A 58 -5.59 25.67 5.99
C PHE A 58 -4.89 25.71 7.35
N MET A 59 -4.30 24.58 7.78
CA MET A 59 -3.56 24.52 9.04
C MET A 59 -2.35 25.45 9.04
N LEU A 60 -1.65 25.59 7.92
CA LEU A 60 -0.52 26.53 7.78
C LEU A 60 -0.95 28.01 7.84
N VAL A 61 -2.14 28.35 7.36
CA VAL A 61 -2.65 29.74 7.42
C VAL A 61 -2.91 30.18 8.86
N TYR A 62 -3.37 29.26 9.72
CA TYR A 62 -3.64 29.50 11.13
C TYR A 62 -2.54 28.95 12.06
N ALA A 63 -1.36 28.67 11.51
CA ALA A 63 -0.25 28.08 12.24
C ALA A 63 0.36 29.06 13.24
N ASN A 64 0.61 28.58 14.45
CA ASN A 64 1.41 29.26 15.46
C ASN A 64 2.74 28.51 15.61
N PRO A 65 3.88 29.10 15.19
CA PRO A 65 5.19 28.42 15.27
C PRO A 65 5.59 28.11 16.71
N ASP A 66 5.06 28.84 17.69
CA ASP A 66 5.31 28.62 19.11
C ASP A 66 4.83 27.24 19.59
N PHE A 67 3.86 26.62 18.91
CA PHE A 67 3.40 25.27 19.24
C PHE A 67 4.44 24.18 18.95
N LEU A 68 5.38 24.43 18.02
CA LEU A 68 6.52 23.52 17.81
C LEU A 68 7.47 23.50 19.01
N LEU A 69 7.45 24.57 19.81
CA LEU A 69 8.32 24.74 20.98
C LEU A 69 7.57 24.57 22.31
N SER A 70 6.31 24.14 22.30
CA SER A 70 5.49 24.07 23.51
C SER A 70 6.12 23.11 24.53
N PRO A 71 6.42 23.57 25.77
CA PRO A 71 7.03 22.71 26.79
C PRO A 71 6.06 21.60 27.22
N LEU A 72 6.61 20.46 27.66
CA LEU A 72 5.81 19.36 28.19
C LEU A 72 4.90 19.86 29.34
N PRO A 73 3.64 19.41 29.42
CA PRO A 73 2.77 19.70 30.56
C PRO A 73 3.44 19.27 31.86
N ALA A 74 3.35 20.08 32.92
CA ALA A 74 4.01 19.85 34.21
C ALA A 74 3.63 18.52 34.91
N ASN A 75 2.60 17.81 34.42
CA ASN A 75 2.17 16.49 34.90
C ASN A 75 2.95 15.29 34.30
N ILE A 76 3.87 15.53 33.35
CA ILE A 76 4.70 14.46 32.76
C ILE A 76 6.15 14.65 33.21
N THR A 77 6.45 14.27 34.45
CA THR A 77 7.81 14.28 35.00
C THR A 77 8.58 13.02 34.57
N TRP A 78 9.25 13.08 33.42
CA TRP A 78 10.36 12.18 33.13
C TRP A 78 11.67 12.87 33.55
N GLN A 79 12.38 12.30 34.53
CA GLN A 79 13.72 12.75 34.92
C GLN A 79 14.73 12.33 33.85
N PRO A 80 15.43 13.25 33.16
CA PRO A 80 16.53 12.86 32.29
C PRO A 80 17.82 12.87 33.11
N GLN A 81 18.33 11.68 33.46
CA GLN A 81 19.71 11.50 33.95
C GLN A 81 20.77 11.70 32.84
N LEU A 82 20.46 12.41 31.75
CA LEU A 82 21.38 12.74 30.68
C LEU A 82 21.40 14.26 30.49
N SER A 83 22.39 14.86 31.12
CA SER A 83 22.74 16.27 31.06
C SER A 83 22.96 16.76 29.63
N ARG A 84 22.43 17.95 29.34
CA ARG A 84 22.83 18.93 28.30
C ARG A 84 22.41 18.64 26.85
N VAL A 85 21.39 19.36 26.44
CA VAL A 85 21.30 20.43 25.42
C VAL A 85 19.79 20.72 25.34
N ASP A 86 19.36 21.92 24.96
CA ASP A 86 17.96 22.33 24.78
C ASP A 86 17.23 21.53 23.66
N LEU A 87 17.27 20.21 23.72
CA LEU A 87 16.65 19.20 22.85
C LEU A 87 15.38 18.63 23.48
N THR A 88 15.08 18.95 24.74
CA THR A 88 13.87 18.48 25.43
C THR A 88 12.58 18.92 24.72
N THR A 89 12.65 20.05 24.01
CA THR A 89 11.53 20.57 23.23
C THR A 89 11.32 19.83 21.90
N PHE A 90 12.40 19.39 21.23
CA PHE A 90 12.32 18.68 19.94
C PHE A 90 12.20 17.16 20.08
N LEU A 91 12.78 16.58 21.15
CA LEU A 91 12.77 15.16 21.45
C LEU A 91 12.19 14.94 22.86
N PRO A 92 10.87 15.15 23.05
CA PRO A 92 10.24 15.05 24.37
C PRO A 92 10.39 13.65 25.00
N TYR A 93 10.51 12.61 24.16
CA TYR A 93 10.70 11.22 24.57
C TYR A 93 12.13 10.71 24.35
N GLY A 94 13.09 11.61 24.11
CA GLY A 94 14.48 11.27 23.81
C GLY A 94 14.65 10.39 22.56
N MET A 95 15.83 9.78 22.42
CA MET A 95 16.16 8.92 21.28
C MET A 95 15.32 7.64 21.22
N ALA A 96 14.93 7.10 22.38
CA ALA A 96 14.11 5.88 22.44
C ALA A 96 12.72 6.12 21.83
N GLY A 97 12.08 7.24 22.17
CA GLY A 97 10.80 7.63 21.57
C GLY A 97 10.91 7.95 20.08
N LEU A 98 12.01 8.56 19.63
CA LEU A 98 12.27 8.79 18.21
C LEU A 98 12.30 7.47 17.41
N ILE A 99 13.04 6.47 17.91
CA ILE A 99 13.16 5.16 17.25
C ILE A 99 11.80 4.45 17.22
N ALA A 100 11.06 4.45 18.34
CA ALA A 100 9.73 3.85 18.41
C ALA A 100 8.76 4.53 17.42
N GLY A 101 8.71 5.87 17.40
CA GLY A 101 7.85 6.62 16.48
C GLY A 101 8.26 6.43 15.01
N THR A 102 9.56 6.30 14.72
CA THR A 102 10.05 6.00 13.36
C THR A 102 9.58 4.62 12.89
N ALA A 103 9.60 3.61 13.76
CA ALA A 103 9.11 2.27 13.45
C ALA A 103 7.60 2.25 13.16
N THR A 104 6.80 3.03 13.88
CA THR A 104 5.35 3.17 13.60
C THR A 104 5.12 3.99 12.32
N CYS A 105 5.89 5.06 12.08
CA CYS A 105 5.79 5.90 10.87
C CYS A 105 6.08 5.12 9.59
N PHE A 106 6.94 4.09 9.66
CA PHE A 106 7.20 3.19 8.54
C PHE A 106 5.91 2.61 7.92
N ASN A 107 4.87 2.39 8.73
CA ASN A 107 3.57 1.93 8.28
C ASN A 107 2.98 2.79 7.15
N ALA A 108 3.17 4.11 7.20
CA ALA A 108 2.63 5.05 6.22
C ALA A 108 3.25 4.91 4.82
N PHE A 109 4.40 4.22 4.71
CA PHE A 109 5.12 4.00 3.46
C PHE A 109 5.00 2.57 2.92
N ILE A 110 4.30 1.68 3.63
CA ILE A 110 4.02 0.33 3.16
C ILE A 110 3.10 0.40 1.93
N GLY A 111 3.38 -0.41 0.90
CA GLY A 111 2.59 -0.49 -0.32
C GLY A 111 3.38 -0.25 -1.61
N PHE A 112 4.65 0.15 -1.53
CA PHE A 112 5.49 0.31 -2.72
C PHE A 112 5.78 -1.03 -3.42
N ASP A 113 5.76 -2.12 -2.68
CA ASP A 113 5.91 -3.49 -3.16
C ASP A 113 4.75 -3.94 -4.05
N MET A 114 3.54 -3.40 -3.85
CA MET A 114 2.41 -3.66 -4.75
C MET A 114 2.66 -3.21 -6.20
N MET A 115 3.47 -2.17 -6.41
CA MET A 115 3.86 -1.75 -7.77
C MET A 115 4.66 -2.85 -8.49
N SER A 116 5.48 -3.60 -7.75
CA SER A 116 6.27 -4.71 -8.32
C SER A 116 5.38 -5.91 -8.71
N MET A 117 4.27 -6.12 -8.00
CA MET A 117 3.30 -7.17 -8.32
C MET A 117 2.53 -6.91 -9.62
N CYS A 118 2.43 -5.64 -10.03
CA CYS A 118 1.79 -5.26 -11.29
C CYS A 118 2.80 -5.12 -12.43
N ALA A 119 4.04 -5.61 -12.27
CA ALA A 119 5.08 -5.48 -13.28
C ALA A 119 4.70 -6.09 -14.63
N GLU A 120 3.91 -7.16 -14.63
CA GLU A 120 3.40 -7.82 -15.84
C GLU A 120 2.41 -6.96 -16.63
N GLU A 121 1.77 -5.99 -15.97
CA GLU A 121 0.80 -5.07 -16.60
C GLU A 121 1.49 -3.79 -17.13
N VAL A 122 2.79 -3.63 -16.89
CA VAL A 122 3.56 -2.42 -17.25
C VAL A 122 4.31 -2.63 -18.56
N LYS A 123 4.23 -1.65 -19.47
CA LYS A 123 4.87 -1.71 -20.81
C LYS A 123 6.39 -1.83 -20.78
N ASP A 124 7.06 -1.10 -19.89
CA ASP A 124 8.52 -1.17 -19.68
C ASP A 124 8.80 -1.26 -18.17
N PRO A 125 8.74 -2.48 -17.58
CA PRO A 125 8.86 -2.63 -16.13
C PRO A 125 10.26 -2.27 -15.63
N GLY A 126 11.31 -2.52 -16.42
CA GLY A 126 12.70 -2.30 -16.04
C GLY A 126 13.06 -0.83 -15.78
N LYS A 127 12.37 0.11 -16.44
CA LYS A 127 12.57 1.55 -16.22
C LYS A 127 11.40 2.23 -15.52
N SER A 128 10.17 1.79 -15.77
CA SER A 128 8.98 2.49 -15.28
C SER A 128 8.74 2.24 -13.79
N ILE A 129 8.90 1.00 -13.32
CA ILE A 129 8.70 0.65 -11.90
C ILE A 129 9.67 1.40 -10.97
N PRO A 130 11.00 1.42 -11.20
CA PRO A 130 11.91 2.13 -10.30
C PRO A 130 11.69 3.64 -10.31
N ARG A 131 11.39 4.24 -11.48
CA ARG A 131 11.07 5.67 -11.58
C ARG A 131 9.78 6.01 -10.86
N ALA A 132 8.73 5.21 -11.06
CA ALA A 132 7.45 5.39 -10.40
C ALA A 132 7.62 5.32 -8.88
N ASN A 133 8.40 4.37 -8.37
CA ASN A 133 8.65 4.22 -6.94
C ASN A 133 9.36 5.43 -6.32
N ILE A 134 10.46 5.91 -6.94
CA ILE A 134 11.20 7.08 -6.41
C ILE A 134 10.32 8.33 -6.40
N ILE A 135 9.55 8.55 -7.46
CA ILE A 135 8.67 9.72 -7.59
C ILE A 135 7.51 9.64 -6.58
N SER A 136 6.83 8.49 -6.49
CA SER A 136 5.68 8.33 -5.60
C SER A 136 6.08 8.44 -4.13
N VAL A 137 7.13 7.74 -3.71
CA VAL A 137 7.66 7.84 -2.34
C VAL A 137 8.11 9.26 -2.02
N GLY A 138 8.77 9.95 -2.94
CA GLY A 138 9.18 11.34 -2.75
C GLY A 138 7.99 12.28 -2.54
N ILE A 139 6.95 12.17 -3.36
CA ILE A 139 5.72 12.97 -3.22
C ILE A 139 5.02 12.68 -1.89
N VAL A 140 4.85 11.41 -1.54
CA VAL A 140 4.20 11.01 -0.27
C VAL A 140 5.00 11.51 0.93
N THR A 141 6.34 11.41 0.89
CA THR A 141 7.22 11.92 1.95
C THR A 141 7.02 13.42 2.17
N LEU A 142 7.01 14.21 1.08
CA LEU A 142 6.78 15.65 1.17
C LEU A 142 5.39 15.96 1.72
N LEU A 143 4.35 15.33 1.18
CA LEU A 143 2.97 15.55 1.61
C LEU A 143 2.79 15.23 3.11
N LEU A 144 3.25 14.07 3.56
CA LEU A 144 3.13 13.66 4.96
C LEU A 144 3.97 14.53 5.89
N SER A 145 5.19 14.91 5.48
CA SER A 145 6.04 15.80 6.27
C SER A 145 5.42 17.19 6.41
N THR A 146 4.91 17.76 5.32
CA THR A 146 4.24 19.06 5.34
C THR A 146 2.93 19.01 6.12
N SER A 147 2.11 17.97 5.97
CA SER A 147 0.85 17.84 6.71
C SER A 147 1.08 17.65 8.20
N THR A 148 2.09 16.87 8.60
CA THR A 148 2.45 16.66 10.00
C THR A 148 2.99 17.93 10.63
N LEU A 149 3.87 18.65 9.91
CA LEU A 149 4.37 19.94 10.36
C LEU A 149 3.24 20.96 10.53
N ALA A 150 2.34 21.05 9.54
CA ALA A 150 1.18 21.93 9.59
C ALA A 150 0.27 21.61 10.79
N LEU A 151 0.02 20.32 11.05
CA LEU A 151 -0.78 19.86 12.17
C LEU A 151 -0.16 20.24 13.52
N LEU A 152 1.15 20.02 13.69
CA LEU A 152 1.88 20.35 14.92
C LEU A 152 1.96 21.87 15.18
N MET A 153 1.97 22.69 14.12
CA MET A 153 1.89 24.15 14.25
C MET A 153 0.48 24.66 14.50
N TYR A 154 -0.54 23.85 14.23
CA TYR A 154 -1.94 24.25 14.32
C TYR A 154 -2.56 23.91 15.69
N VAL A 155 -2.23 22.74 16.26
CA VAL A 155 -2.68 22.30 17.59
C VAL A 155 -1.52 21.62 18.33
N PRO A 156 -1.35 21.83 19.66
CA PRO A 156 -0.32 21.15 20.45
C PRO A 156 -0.43 19.62 20.39
N TRP A 157 0.70 18.94 20.25
CA TRP A 157 0.77 17.50 20.01
C TRP A 157 0.09 16.63 21.07
N TYR A 158 0.05 17.08 22.33
CA TYR A 158 -0.57 16.35 23.44
C TYR A 158 -2.11 16.44 23.47
N MET A 159 -2.71 17.25 22.60
CA MET A 159 -4.17 17.33 22.43
C MET A 159 -4.67 16.48 21.24
N LEU A 160 -3.75 15.90 20.47
CA LEU A 160 -4.09 15.11 19.30
C LEU A 160 -4.60 13.73 19.72
N ASP A 161 -5.73 13.34 19.15
CA ASP A 161 -6.21 11.97 19.22
C ASP A 161 -5.44 11.09 18.22
N VAL A 162 -5.19 9.83 18.61
CA VAL A 162 -4.44 8.87 17.77
C VAL A 162 -5.29 8.35 16.61
N GLY A 163 -6.61 8.27 16.78
CA GLY A 163 -7.52 7.73 15.77
C GLY A 163 -7.91 8.74 14.69
N ALA A 164 -8.17 10.00 15.08
CA ALA A 164 -8.66 11.02 14.16
C ALA A 164 -7.98 12.40 14.38
N PRO A 165 -6.64 12.51 14.30
CA PRO A 165 -5.91 13.71 14.68
C PRO A 165 -6.34 14.94 13.89
N PHE A 166 -6.55 14.80 12.58
CA PHE A 166 -6.96 15.89 11.70
C PHE A 166 -8.38 16.39 11.98
N LEU A 167 -9.31 15.50 12.30
CA LEU A 167 -10.70 15.88 12.60
C LEU A 167 -10.79 16.58 13.95
N VAL A 168 -10.13 16.05 14.97
CA VAL A 168 -10.05 16.66 16.30
C VAL A 168 -9.38 18.03 16.23
N ALA A 169 -8.34 18.18 15.40
CA ALA A 169 -7.76 19.48 15.13
C ALA A 169 -8.79 20.46 14.55
N MET A 170 -9.63 20.04 13.61
CA MET A 170 -10.69 20.91 13.06
C MET A 170 -11.80 21.24 14.07
N GLU A 171 -12.02 20.43 15.10
CA GLU A 171 -12.99 20.69 16.19
C GLU A 171 -12.46 21.60 17.29
N THR A 172 -11.16 21.59 17.55
CA THR A 172 -10.56 22.30 18.69
C THR A 172 -9.64 23.46 18.30
N GLY A 173 -9.13 23.46 17.07
CA GLY A 173 -8.09 24.38 16.62
C GLY A 173 -8.57 25.81 16.31
N PRO A 174 -7.64 26.76 16.12
CA PRO A 174 -7.97 28.16 15.84
C PRO A 174 -8.58 28.36 14.44
N GLY A 175 -9.41 29.40 14.26
CA GLY A 175 -9.94 29.77 12.95
C GLY A 175 -11.44 30.09 12.96
N ASP A 176 -11.95 30.56 11.83
CA ASP A 176 -13.38 30.84 11.65
C ASP A 176 -14.20 29.55 11.78
N SER A 177 -15.26 29.61 12.60
CA SER A 177 -16.06 28.43 12.95
C SER A 177 -16.78 27.84 11.74
N VAL A 178 -17.24 28.68 10.81
CA VAL A 178 -17.91 28.24 9.58
C VAL A 178 -16.92 27.49 8.68
N SER A 179 -15.75 28.08 8.45
CA SER A 179 -14.68 27.47 7.65
C SER A 179 -14.22 26.13 8.21
N ARG A 180 -14.07 26.04 9.54
CA ARG A 180 -13.69 24.82 10.24
C ARG A 180 -14.75 23.72 10.13
N SER A 181 -16.04 24.04 10.31
CA SER A 181 -17.11 23.05 10.16
C SER A 181 -17.19 22.49 8.75
N VAL A 182 -17.03 23.33 7.72
CA VAL A 182 -16.99 22.87 6.33
C VAL A 182 -15.80 21.94 6.09
N LEU A 183 -14.61 22.31 6.57
CA LEU A 183 -13.42 21.47 6.45
C LEU A 183 -13.57 20.15 7.22
N PHE A 184 -14.18 20.15 8.40
CA PHE A 184 -14.41 18.93 9.18
C PHE A 184 -15.19 17.88 8.36
N TYR A 185 -16.32 18.27 7.77
CA TYR A 185 -17.10 17.36 6.93
C TYR A 185 -16.38 16.97 5.65
N PHE A 186 -15.71 17.91 5.00
CA PHE A 186 -14.98 17.65 3.76
C PHE A 186 -13.81 16.67 3.98
N VAL A 187 -13.03 16.88 5.03
CA VAL A 187 -11.93 15.99 5.44
C VAL A 187 -12.48 14.65 5.90
N GLY A 188 -13.57 14.61 6.68
CA GLY A 188 -14.18 13.36 7.12
C GLY A 188 -14.59 12.48 5.94
N VAL A 189 -15.26 13.06 4.94
CA VAL A 189 -15.61 12.34 3.69
C VAL A 189 -14.34 11.94 2.92
N GLY A 190 -13.36 12.82 2.82
CA GLY A 190 -12.08 12.53 2.16
C GLY A 190 -11.32 11.36 2.80
N CYS A 191 -11.26 11.31 4.13
CA CYS A 191 -10.65 10.21 4.89
C CYS A 191 -11.37 8.89 4.64
N LEU A 192 -12.71 8.89 4.63
CA LEU A 192 -13.50 7.68 4.32
C LEU A 192 -13.22 7.19 2.90
N ILE A 193 -13.17 8.09 1.92
CA ILE A 193 -12.82 7.78 0.53
C ILE A 193 -11.40 7.21 0.44
N GLY A 194 -10.44 7.82 1.14
CA GLY A 194 -9.05 7.37 1.18
C GLY A 194 -8.91 5.98 1.80
N MET A 195 -9.57 5.73 2.94
CA MET A 195 -9.60 4.41 3.59
C MET A 195 -10.20 3.34 2.68
N PHE A 196 -11.31 3.65 2.01
CA PHE A 196 -11.93 2.76 1.04
C PHE A 196 -11.01 2.46 -0.15
N SER A 197 -10.35 3.49 -0.71
CA SER A 197 -9.38 3.32 -1.79
C SER A 197 -8.21 2.42 -1.40
N ASN A 198 -7.69 2.59 -0.18
CA ASN A 198 -6.61 1.76 0.35
C ASN A 198 -7.06 0.30 0.51
N LEU A 199 -8.28 0.07 1.01
CA LEU A 199 -8.87 -1.26 1.15
C LEU A 199 -9.09 -1.95 -0.21
N LEU A 200 -9.52 -1.21 -1.24
CA LEU A 200 -9.64 -1.73 -2.60
C LEU A 200 -8.29 -2.15 -3.18
N THR A 201 -7.27 -1.30 -3.04
CA THR A 201 -5.94 -1.56 -3.63
C THR A 201 -5.26 -2.74 -2.92
N SER A 202 -5.36 -2.81 -1.59
CA SER A 202 -4.83 -3.93 -0.80
C SER A 202 -5.49 -5.27 -1.15
N SER A 203 -6.82 -5.25 -1.41
CA SER A 203 -7.59 -6.44 -1.80
C SER A 203 -7.21 -7.00 -3.18
N LEU A 204 -6.57 -6.21 -4.04
CA LEU A 204 -6.09 -6.67 -5.35
C LEU A 204 -4.74 -7.40 -5.27
N GLY A 205 -3.87 -6.98 -4.35
CA GLY A 205 -2.50 -7.52 -4.26
C GLY A 205 -2.44 -8.89 -3.61
N ALA A 206 -3.06 -9.06 -2.43
CA ALA A 206 -2.90 -10.26 -1.62
C ALA A 206 -3.33 -11.58 -2.33
N PRO A 207 -4.47 -11.63 -3.07
CA PRO A 207 -4.85 -12.84 -3.79
C PRO A 207 -3.91 -13.19 -4.95
N ARG A 208 -3.26 -12.20 -5.58
CA ARG A 208 -2.29 -12.42 -6.68
C ARG A 208 -1.03 -13.10 -6.18
N ILE A 209 -0.54 -12.71 -5.00
CA ILE A 209 0.60 -13.35 -4.36
C ILE A 209 0.30 -14.82 -4.08
N LEU A 210 -0.85 -15.09 -3.45
CA LEU A 210 -1.24 -16.45 -3.10
C LEU A 210 -1.51 -17.31 -4.34
N TYR A 211 -2.03 -16.71 -5.41
CA TYR A 211 -2.18 -17.35 -6.73
C TYR A 211 -0.82 -17.74 -7.33
N ALA A 212 0.14 -16.81 -7.38
CA ALA A 212 1.48 -17.07 -7.91
C ALA A 212 2.22 -18.15 -7.11
N MET A 213 2.16 -18.10 -5.78
CA MET A 213 2.70 -19.16 -4.92
C MET A 213 2.06 -20.53 -5.19
N GLY A 214 0.77 -20.55 -5.54
CA GLY A 214 0.05 -21.77 -5.90
C GLY A 214 0.44 -22.31 -7.28
N GLN A 215 0.83 -21.44 -8.22
CA GLN A 215 1.37 -21.85 -9.51
C GLN A 215 2.79 -22.42 -9.38
N ASP A 216 3.60 -21.82 -8.52
CA ASP A 216 4.96 -22.29 -8.21
C ASP A 216 4.98 -23.60 -7.38
N GLY A 217 3.81 -24.07 -6.93
CA GLY A 217 3.68 -25.29 -6.12
C GLY A 217 4.17 -25.13 -4.68
N LEU A 218 4.42 -23.90 -4.22
CA LEU A 218 4.85 -23.60 -2.85
C LEU A 218 3.69 -23.76 -1.84
N VAL A 219 2.46 -23.54 -2.28
CA VAL A 219 1.22 -23.74 -1.52
C VAL A 219 0.26 -24.68 -2.26
N PHE A 220 -0.92 -24.92 -1.70
CA PHE A 220 -1.92 -25.81 -2.30
C PHE A 220 -2.33 -25.36 -3.71
N SER A 221 -2.31 -26.28 -4.68
CA SER A 221 -2.70 -26.05 -6.08
C SER A 221 -4.16 -25.59 -6.26
N ILE A 222 -4.99 -25.64 -5.22
CA ILE A 222 -6.36 -25.09 -5.26
C ILE A 222 -6.32 -23.56 -5.46
N PHE A 223 -5.29 -22.87 -4.97
CA PHE A 223 -5.16 -21.42 -5.06
C PHE A 223 -4.71 -20.92 -6.45
N SER A 224 -4.19 -21.80 -7.31
CA SER A 224 -3.82 -21.44 -8.70
C SER A 224 -4.99 -21.53 -9.69
N LYS A 225 -6.21 -21.79 -9.21
CA LYS A 225 -7.42 -21.80 -10.07
C LYS A 225 -8.02 -20.40 -10.19
N VAL A 226 -8.22 -19.97 -11.43
CA VAL A 226 -8.95 -18.74 -11.78
C VAL A 226 -10.39 -19.10 -12.12
N VAL A 227 -11.35 -18.27 -11.70
CA VAL A 227 -12.78 -18.47 -12.00
C VAL A 227 -13.21 -17.57 -13.16
N GLU A 228 -13.86 -18.14 -14.17
CA GLU A 228 -14.53 -17.41 -15.25
C GLU A 228 -15.95 -16.99 -14.82
N PRO A 229 -16.46 -15.81 -15.23
CA PRO A 229 -15.97 -14.91 -16.30
C PRO A 229 -15.02 -13.79 -15.82
N PHE A 230 -14.83 -13.60 -14.52
CA PHE A 230 -14.16 -12.42 -13.96
C PHE A 230 -12.63 -12.46 -14.03
N LYS A 231 -12.04 -13.61 -14.38
CA LYS A 231 -10.58 -13.83 -14.42
C LYS A 231 -9.89 -13.46 -13.08
N THR A 232 -10.61 -13.61 -11.98
CA THR A 232 -10.12 -13.33 -10.62
C THR A 232 -9.81 -14.63 -9.87
N PRO A 233 -8.73 -14.68 -9.05
CA PRO A 233 -8.38 -15.85 -8.26
C PRO A 233 -9.28 -15.93 -7.01
N LEU A 234 -10.55 -16.29 -7.20
CA LEU A 234 -11.55 -16.33 -6.12
C LEU A 234 -11.13 -17.30 -5.00
N MET A 235 -10.55 -18.45 -5.37
CA MET A 235 -10.08 -19.47 -4.41
C MET A 235 -8.92 -18.98 -3.54
N ALA A 236 -8.13 -18.01 -4.02
CA ALA A 236 -7.10 -17.34 -3.22
C ALA A 236 -7.69 -16.18 -2.39
N SER A 237 -8.73 -15.52 -2.89
CA SER A 237 -9.33 -14.33 -2.25
C SER A 237 -10.13 -14.68 -0.98
N ILE A 238 -10.86 -15.81 -0.98
CA ILE A 238 -11.66 -16.26 0.17
C ILE A 238 -10.81 -16.49 1.44
N PRO A 239 -9.72 -17.29 1.43
CA PRO A 239 -8.92 -17.50 2.63
C PRO A 239 -8.22 -16.21 3.10
N VAL A 240 -7.79 -15.36 2.16
CA VAL A 240 -7.21 -14.05 2.50
C VAL A 240 -8.24 -13.17 3.23
N ALA A 241 -9.46 -13.08 2.71
CA ALA A 241 -10.54 -12.33 3.37
C ALA A 241 -10.89 -12.92 4.74
N GLY A 242 -10.93 -14.25 4.85
CA GLY A 242 -11.24 -14.94 6.11
C GLY A 242 -10.19 -14.68 7.19
N ILE A 243 -8.91 -14.76 6.83
CA ILE A 243 -7.81 -14.45 7.76
C ILE A 243 -7.83 -12.97 8.13
N ALA A 244 -8.00 -12.07 7.16
CA ALA A 244 -8.09 -10.63 7.42
C ALA A 244 -9.25 -10.30 8.37
N ALA A 245 -10.45 -10.82 8.11
CA ALA A 245 -11.62 -10.63 8.96
C ALA A 245 -11.42 -11.19 10.38
N LEU A 246 -10.78 -12.35 10.50
CA LEU A 246 -10.47 -12.94 11.81
C LEU A 246 -9.46 -12.08 12.60
N LEU A 247 -8.42 -11.58 11.94
CA LEU A 247 -7.42 -10.71 12.57
C LEU A 247 -8.05 -9.37 12.99
N THR A 248 -8.87 -8.76 12.14
CA THR A 248 -9.62 -7.53 12.46
C THR A 248 -10.59 -7.72 13.62
N LEU A 249 -11.19 -8.92 13.76
CA LEU A 249 -12.13 -9.21 14.84
C LEU A 249 -11.45 -9.31 16.21
N ILE A 250 -10.22 -9.83 16.27
CA ILE A 250 -9.55 -10.23 17.53
C ILE A 250 -8.59 -9.16 18.06
N PHE A 251 -7.93 -8.43 17.16
CA PHE A 251 -6.79 -7.57 17.52
C PHE A 251 -7.11 -6.08 17.35
N ASN A 252 -6.41 -5.25 18.11
CA ASN A 252 -6.50 -3.80 18.01
C ASN A 252 -5.74 -3.27 16.78
N ILE A 253 -6.15 -2.13 16.23
CA ILE A 253 -5.53 -1.48 15.07
C ILE A 253 -4.04 -1.17 15.31
N SER A 254 -3.67 -0.75 16.52
CA SER A 254 -2.27 -0.46 16.87
C SER A 254 -1.41 -1.73 16.79
N SER A 255 -1.89 -2.84 17.35
CA SER A 255 -1.20 -4.13 17.29
C SER A 255 -1.12 -4.67 15.86
N LEU A 256 -2.18 -4.50 15.05
CA LEU A 256 -2.16 -4.82 13.63
C LEU A 256 -1.08 -4.03 12.88
N ALA A 257 -0.97 -2.73 13.14
CA ALA A 257 0.03 -1.87 12.51
C ALA A 257 1.46 -2.29 12.91
N GLU A 258 1.70 -2.60 14.19
CA GLU A 258 3.00 -3.11 14.66
C GLU A 258 3.37 -4.45 13.99
N PHE A 259 2.42 -5.39 13.90
CA PHE A 259 2.65 -6.66 13.22
C PHE A 259 2.93 -6.50 11.74
N MET A 260 2.21 -5.60 11.08
CA MET A 260 2.44 -5.28 9.68
C MET A 260 3.82 -4.67 9.45
N CYS A 261 4.25 -3.69 10.26
CA CYS A 261 5.59 -3.11 10.17
C CYS A 261 6.69 -4.15 10.43
N LEU A 262 6.56 -4.94 11.49
CA LEU A 262 7.55 -5.96 11.83
C LEU A 262 7.65 -7.03 10.73
N GLY A 263 6.51 -7.52 10.24
CA GLY A 263 6.46 -8.52 9.19
C GLY A 263 7.04 -8.02 7.86
N THR A 264 6.72 -6.80 7.46
CA THR A 264 7.25 -6.19 6.22
C THR A 264 8.74 -5.91 6.30
N LEU A 265 9.26 -5.43 7.45
CA LEU A 265 10.69 -5.26 7.66
C LEU A 265 11.46 -6.58 7.57
N ILE A 266 10.93 -7.66 8.15
CA ILE A 266 11.52 -9.00 8.02
C ILE A 266 11.51 -9.44 6.55
N ALA A 267 10.37 -9.29 5.86
CA ALA A 267 10.26 -9.64 4.44
C ALA A 267 11.26 -8.86 3.57
N TYR A 268 11.39 -7.55 3.76
CA TYR A 268 12.35 -6.72 3.01
C TYR A 268 13.81 -7.07 3.33
N SER A 269 14.10 -7.42 4.59
CA SER A 269 15.43 -7.92 4.98
C SER A 269 15.73 -9.26 4.29
N MET A 270 14.76 -10.16 4.22
CA MET A 270 14.91 -11.43 3.50
C MET A 270 15.07 -11.23 1.99
N CYS A 271 14.27 -10.36 1.37
CA CYS A 271 14.39 -10.04 -0.05
C CYS A 271 15.75 -9.41 -0.38
N SER A 272 16.22 -8.45 0.41
CA SER A 272 17.53 -7.80 0.20
C SER A 272 18.69 -8.78 0.37
N LEU A 273 18.65 -9.65 1.39
CA LEU A 273 19.61 -10.75 1.54
C LEU A 273 19.54 -11.72 0.36
N GLY A 274 18.34 -12.05 -0.13
CA GLY A 274 18.14 -12.91 -1.29
C GLY A 274 18.79 -12.35 -2.56
N VAL A 275 18.67 -11.04 -2.81
CA VAL A 275 19.33 -10.36 -3.94
C VAL A 275 20.86 -10.40 -3.79
N ILE A 276 21.39 -10.19 -2.58
CA ILE A 276 22.83 -10.31 -2.31
C ILE A 276 23.29 -11.73 -2.60
N ILE A 277 22.59 -12.75 -2.10
CA ILE A 277 22.92 -14.15 -2.34
C ILE A 277 22.91 -14.47 -3.83
N LEU A 278 21.87 -14.06 -4.58
CA LEU A 278 21.77 -14.25 -6.03
C LEU A 278 22.89 -13.56 -6.81
N ARG A 279 23.40 -12.41 -6.31
CA ARG A 279 24.51 -11.69 -6.93
C ARG A 279 25.84 -12.45 -6.83
N TYR A 280 26.04 -13.19 -5.73
CA TYR A 280 27.31 -13.89 -5.42
C TYR A 280 27.25 -15.40 -5.65
N SER A 281 26.05 -15.98 -5.82
CA SER A 281 25.90 -17.39 -6.15
C SER A 281 26.23 -17.63 -7.62
N PRO A 282 27.13 -18.56 -7.97
CA PRO A 282 27.36 -18.93 -9.36
C PRO A 282 26.05 -19.44 -9.97
N ALA A 283 25.68 -18.91 -11.13
CA ALA A 283 24.44 -19.30 -11.81
C ALA A 283 24.40 -20.84 -11.93
N PRO A 284 23.34 -21.51 -11.44
CA PRO A 284 23.13 -22.93 -11.70
C PRO A 284 23.26 -23.18 -13.20
N GLU A 285 24.06 -24.17 -13.63
CA GLU A 285 24.19 -24.57 -15.04
C GLU A 285 22.83 -24.74 -15.76
N LYS A 286 21.78 -25.08 -14.99
CA LYS A 286 20.39 -25.18 -15.46
C LYS A 286 19.78 -23.84 -15.91
N LEU A 287 20.19 -22.71 -15.35
CA LEU A 287 19.75 -21.38 -15.77
C LEU A 287 20.48 -20.89 -17.03
N ILE A 288 21.69 -21.37 -17.31
CA ILE A 288 22.40 -21.10 -18.58
C ILE A 288 21.71 -21.82 -19.74
N GLY A 289 21.17 -23.02 -19.50
CA GLY A 289 20.31 -23.74 -20.46
C GLY A 289 18.96 -23.07 -20.72
N ALA A 290 18.35 -22.45 -19.71
CA ALA A 290 17.09 -21.72 -19.83
C ALA A 290 17.25 -20.28 -20.35
N ALA A 291 18.43 -19.67 -20.14
CA ALA A 291 18.80 -18.36 -20.69
C ALA A 291 19.21 -18.43 -22.18
N LYS A 292 19.33 -19.62 -22.76
CA LYS A 292 18.98 -19.79 -24.17
C LYS A 292 17.47 -19.56 -24.28
N ILE A 293 17.10 -18.28 -24.29
CA ILE A 293 15.86 -17.82 -24.89
C ILE A 293 15.75 -18.62 -26.19
N PRO A 294 14.74 -19.49 -26.39
CA PRO A 294 14.50 -20.00 -27.72
C PRO A 294 14.39 -18.76 -28.59
N GLN A 295 15.31 -18.60 -29.54
CA GLN A 295 15.26 -17.57 -30.56
C GLN A 295 13.79 -17.40 -30.93
N PRO A 296 13.21 -16.17 -30.86
CA PRO A 296 11.81 -15.99 -31.20
C PRO A 296 11.64 -16.63 -32.56
N TYR A 297 10.84 -17.70 -32.61
CA TYR A 297 10.65 -18.61 -33.73
C TYR A 297 11.42 -18.17 -34.96
N GLU A 298 12.52 -18.87 -35.26
CA GLU A 298 13.08 -18.88 -36.61
C GLU A 298 11.88 -18.84 -37.55
N TYR A 299 11.71 -17.71 -38.25
CA TYR A 299 10.68 -17.53 -39.26
C TYR A 299 11.07 -18.56 -40.31
N ILE A 300 10.62 -19.80 -40.13
CA ILE A 300 10.61 -20.82 -41.16
C ILE A 300 9.66 -20.24 -42.19
N GLU A 301 10.21 -19.46 -43.12
CA GLU A 301 9.89 -19.48 -44.55
C GLU A 301 8.42 -19.68 -44.91
N VAL A 302 7.51 -19.00 -44.19
CA VAL A 302 6.10 -18.95 -44.61
C VAL A 302 5.99 -18.25 -45.97
N ASP A 303 6.94 -17.38 -46.32
CA ASP A 303 7.00 -16.77 -47.65
C ASP A 303 7.54 -17.70 -48.75
N GLU A 304 8.44 -18.65 -48.46
CA GLU A 304 8.88 -19.63 -49.49
C GLU A 304 7.83 -20.71 -49.72
N GLU A 305 7.21 -21.25 -48.66
CA GLU A 305 6.15 -22.26 -48.82
C GLU A 305 4.91 -21.66 -49.50
N LYS A 306 4.57 -20.40 -49.19
CA LYS A 306 3.49 -19.65 -49.85
C LYS A 306 3.86 -19.24 -51.27
N ALA A 307 5.12 -18.89 -51.57
CA ALA A 307 5.59 -18.63 -52.93
C ALA A 307 5.67 -19.90 -53.78
N GLU A 308 5.99 -21.07 -53.20
CA GLU A 308 5.89 -22.36 -53.87
C GLU A 308 4.45 -22.76 -54.14
N LEU A 309 3.53 -22.53 -53.18
CA LEU A 309 2.10 -22.76 -53.37
C LEU A 309 1.51 -21.82 -54.44
N GLU A 310 1.88 -20.54 -54.46
CA GLU A 310 1.47 -19.59 -55.49
C GLU A 310 2.04 -19.94 -56.88
N ARG A 311 3.29 -20.44 -56.96
CA ARG A 311 3.85 -20.98 -58.21
C ARG A 311 3.14 -22.24 -58.69
N LYS A 312 2.79 -23.16 -57.79
CA LYS A 312 2.03 -24.38 -58.13
C LYS A 312 0.61 -24.05 -58.62
N LEU A 313 -0.10 -23.17 -57.92
CA LEU A 313 -1.43 -22.72 -58.34
C LEU A 313 -1.40 -21.94 -59.67
N SER A 314 -0.43 -21.05 -59.87
CA SER A 314 -0.30 -20.31 -61.13
C SER A 314 0.10 -21.22 -62.30
N GLY A 315 0.82 -22.31 -62.06
CA GLY A 315 1.18 -23.31 -63.07
C GLY A 315 -0.02 -24.16 -63.50
N GLU A 316 -0.85 -24.62 -62.57
CA GLU A 316 -2.04 -25.42 -62.88
C GLU A 316 -3.15 -24.61 -63.59
N ILE A 317 -3.31 -23.33 -63.26
CA ILE A 317 -4.32 -22.47 -63.89
C ILE A 317 -3.99 -22.20 -65.38
N VAL A 318 -2.70 -22.09 -65.74
CA VAL A 318 -2.28 -21.85 -67.13
C VAL A 318 -2.41 -23.12 -68.01
N VAL A 319 -2.36 -24.31 -67.42
CA VAL A 319 -2.50 -25.58 -68.16
C VAL A 319 -3.98 -25.94 -68.42
N SER A 320 -4.94 -25.39 -67.67
CA SER A 320 -6.38 -25.64 -67.91
C SER A 320 -7.06 -24.66 -68.88
N LEU A 321 -6.33 -23.70 -69.44
CA LEU A 321 -6.85 -22.65 -70.33
C LEU A 321 -6.29 -22.73 -71.77
N PHE A 322 -5.68 -23.85 -72.15
CA PHE A 322 -5.35 -24.22 -73.53
C PHE A 322 -5.83 -25.63 -73.86
#